data_AF-A0A9R0TNA0-F1
#
_entry.id   AF-A0A9R0TNA0-F1
#
_cell.length_a   1.000
_cell.length_b   1.000
_cell.length_c   1.000
_cell.angle_alpha   90.00
_cell.angle_beta   90.00
_cell.angle_gamma   90.00
#
_symmetry.space_group_name_H-M   'P 1'
#
loop_
_entity.id
_entity.type
_entity.pdbx_description
1 polymer ?
#
loop_
_entity_poly.entity_id
_entity_poly.type
_entity_poly.pdbx_seq_one_letter_code
_entity_poly.pdbx_strand_id
1 'polypeptide(L)'
;MWKPFRQLMPKEHSGPSGGLEGRTIDVGNVKVHVREAIAEGGFSCVYLARDLTNPAKQYALKHVIVHDKESLDLVQKEITVMRALKGHPNVVTLVAHAILDMGRGREALLLMEFCERSLVSALDTRGTAGFYDEEQVALIFRDVCNAVFAMHCQTPPVAHRDLKAENVLLGADGAWKLCDFGSVSTNHKCFDKPEERGIEEDVIRKHTTPAYRAPEV
;
A
#
# COMPACT_ATOMS: atom_id res chain seq x y z
N MET A 1 11.50 29.81 -6.18
CA MET A 1 12.89 29.34 -5.99
C MET A 1 12.82 28.08 -5.12
N TRP A 2 12.66 26.92 -5.77
CA TRP A 2 12.42 25.64 -5.11
C TRP A 2 13.75 25.14 -4.53
N LYS A 3 13.81 24.85 -3.23
CA LYS A 3 14.99 24.21 -2.64
C LYS A 3 15.00 22.73 -3.03
N PRO A 4 16.13 22.18 -3.51
CA PRO A 4 16.21 20.76 -3.85
C PRO A 4 16.07 19.91 -2.59
N PHE A 5 15.27 18.86 -2.69
CA PHE A 5 15.14 17.81 -1.68
C PHE A 5 16.51 17.16 -1.48
N ARG A 6 16.95 17.01 -0.22
CA ARG A 6 18.23 16.39 0.12
C ARG A 6 18.25 14.95 -0.39
N GLN A 7 19.29 14.62 -1.16
CA GLN A 7 19.72 13.24 -1.43
C GLN A 7 19.69 12.42 -0.14
N LEU A 8 18.91 11.34 -0.15
CA LEU A 8 19.04 10.27 0.83
C LEU A 8 20.39 9.58 0.57
N MET A 9 21.39 9.93 1.37
CA MET A 9 22.60 9.11 1.51
C MET A 9 22.22 7.72 2.03
N PRO A 10 22.99 6.66 1.71
CA PRO A 10 22.82 5.37 2.36
C PRO A 10 23.06 5.56 3.86
N LYS A 11 22.02 5.38 4.68
CA LYS A 11 22.19 5.38 6.13
C LYS A 11 22.87 4.09 6.55
N GLU A 12 23.96 4.24 7.29
CA GLU A 12 24.63 3.16 7.99
C GLU A 12 23.66 2.40 8.89
N HIS A 13 23.82 1.07 8.88
CA HIS A 13 22.99 0.13 9.61
C HIS A 13 23.12 0.34 11.11
N SER A 14 22.13 1.00 11.70
CA SER A 14 21.85 0.94 13.13
C SER A 14 20.38 1.25 13.39
N GLY A 15 19.55 0.20 13.40
CA GLY A 15 18.12 0.24 13.74
C GLY A 15 17.70 -1.07 14.42
N PRO A 16 16.73 -1.02 15.35
CA PRO A 16 16.68 -1.89 16.53
C PRO A 16 16.06 -3.28 16.27
N SER A 17 16.49 -4.25 17.05
CA SER A 17 15.80 -5.46 17.50
C SER A 17 14.37 -5.69 16.95
N GLY A 18 14.19 -6.37 15.81
CA GLY A 18 12.85 -6.81 15.38
C GLY A 18 12.59 -7.13 13.90
N GLY A 19 13.44 -6.71 12.97
CA GLY A 19 13.19 -6.87 11.53
C GLY A 19 13.02 -8.32 11.05
N LEU A 20 12.23 -8.51 9.99
CA LEU A 20 11.99 -9.82 9.35
C LEU A 20 13.07 -10.21 8.32
N GLU A 21 13.95 -9.28 7.95
CA GLU A 21 15.01 -9.50 6.96
C GLU A 21 15.87 -10.74 7.27
N GLY A 22 16.16 -11.53 6.24
CA GLY A 22 16.93 -12.77 6.33
C GLY A 22 16.14 -13.98 6.86
N ARG A 23 14.89 -13.81 7.30
CA ARG A 23 14.06 -14.90 7.81
C ARG A 23 13.34 -15.64 6.69
N THR A 24 13.05 -16.91 6.94
CA THR A 24 12.10 -17.70 6.14
C THR A 24 10.77 -17.74 6.87
N ILE A 25 9.69 -17.37 6.19
CA ILE A 25 8.37 -17.23 6.79
C ILE A 25 7.33 -17.94 5.93
N ASP A 26 6.40 -18.64 6.58
CA ASP A 26 5.20 -19.18 5.97
C ASP A 26 4.07 -18.13 6.03
N VAL A 27 3.59 -17.71 4.86
CA VAL A 27 2.45 -16.81 4.73
C VAL A 27 1.34 -17.56 4.00
N GLY A 28 0.35 -18.05 4.75
CA GLY A 28 -0.67 -18.96 4.23
C GLY A 28 -0.02 -20.23 3.67
N ASN A 29 -0.18 -20.46 2.37
CA ASN A 29 0.38 -21.61 1.66
C ASN A 29 1.70 -21.31 0.92
N VAL A 30 2.29 -20.12 1.11
CA VAL A 30 3.52 -19.71 0.43
C VAL A 30 4.65 -19.53 1.44
N LYS A 31 5.78 -20.19 1.20
CA LYS A 31 6.99 -20.03 2.00
C LYS A 31 7.95 -19.08 1.29
N VAL A 32 8.33 -18.01 1.97
CA VAL A 32 9.18 -16.95 1.40
C VAL A 32 10.42 -16.71 2.24
N HIS A 33 11.50 -16.29 1.59
CA HIS A 33 12.67 -15.73 2.24
C HIS A 33 12.64 -14.21 2.13
N VAL A 34 12.62 -13.54 3.28
CA VAL A 34 12.53 -12.09 3.40
C VAL A 34 13.88 -11.45 3.14
N ARG A 35 13.89 -10.41 2.33
CA ARG A 35 15.05 -9.62 1.93
C ARG A 35 14.97 -8.21 2.53
N GLU A 36 15.58 -7.24 1.88
CA GLU A 36 15.63 -5.86 2.34
C GLU A 36 14.24 -5.22 2.51
N ALA A 37 14.14 -4.27 3.45
CA ALA A 37 13.00 -3.38 3.54
C ALA A 37 12.97 -2.45 2.31
N ILE A 38 11.80 -2.32 1.68
CA ILE A 38 11.58 -1.47 0.51
C ILE A 38 10.68 -0.26 0.81
N ALA A 39 9.91 -0.31 1.90
CA ALA A 39 9.17 0.84 2.41
C ALA A 39 8.92 0.70 3.92
N GLU A 40 8.94 1.82 4.63
CA GLU A 40 8.66 1.89 6.06
C GLU A 40 7.57 2.92 6.34
N GLY A 41 6.59 2.54 7.15
CA GLY A 41 5.56 3.39 7.71
C GLY A 41 5.52 3.26 9.23
N GLY A 42 4.71 4.08 9.90
CA GLY A 42 4.69 4.14 11.37
C GLY A 42 4.38 2.81 12.06
N PHE A 43 3.50 1.99 11.47
CA PHE A 43 3.03 0.72 12.06
C PHE A 43 3.22 -0.47 11.12
N SER A 44 3.87 -0.26 9.97
CA SER A 44 4.07 -1.31 8.97
C SER A 44 5.39 -1.14 8.24
N CYS A 45 6.02 -2.27 7.89
CA CYS A 45 7.18 -2.31 7.02
C CYS A 45 6.88 -3.22 5.82
N VAL A 46 7.29 -2.83 4.62
CA VAL A 46 7.18 -3.64 3.42
C VAL A 46 8.57 -4.12 3.05
N TYR A 47 8.71 -5.43 2.91
CA TYR A 47 9.96 -6.10 2.53
C TYR A 47 9.86 -6.66 1.12
N LEU A 48 10.98 -6.68 0.40
CA LEU A 48 11.12 -7.59 -0.72
C LEU A 48 11.19 -9.02 -0.17
N ALA A 49 10.50 -9.97 -0.82
CA ALA A 49 10.56 -11.38 -0.47
C ALA A 49 10.73 -12.23 -1.73
N ARG A 50 11.35 -13.40 -1.59
CA ARG A 50 11.49 -14.38 -2.68
C ARG A 50 10.79 -15.67 -2.32
N ASP A 51 10.09 -16.24 -3.30
CA ASP A 51 9.50 -17.57 -3.16
C ASP A 51 10.62 -18.61 -2.94
N LEU A 52 10.44 -19.52 -1.97
CA LEU A 52 11.42 -20.59 -1.74
C LEU A 52 11.34 -21.72 -2.77
N THR A 53 10.18 -21.92 -3.40
CA THR A 53 9.98 -22.96 -4.42
C THR A 53 10.37 -22.48 -5.82
N ASN A 54 10.26 -21.17 -6.08
CA ASN A 54 10.67 -20.54 -7.32
C ASN A 54 11.47 -19.24 -7.03
N PRO A 55 12.80 -19.31 -6.89
CA PRO A 55 13.62 -18.15 -6.51
C PRO A 55 13.57 -16.95 -7.47
N ALA A 56 13.12 -17.14 -8.71
CA ALA A 56 12.91 -16.06 -9.67
C ALA A 56 11.64 -15.25 -9.38
N LYS A 57 10.70 -15.81 -8.62
CA LYS A 57 9.45 -15.15 -8.24
C LYS A 57 9.64 -14.31 -6.98
N GLN A 58 9.38 -13.02 -7.14
CA GLN A 58 9.47 -12.02 -6.07
C GLN A 58 8.07 -11.62 -5.58
N TYR A 59 8.01 -11.16 -4.33
CA TYR A 59 6.82 -10.66 -3.67
C TYR A 59 7.15 -9.40 -2.87
N ALA A 60 6.13 -8.59 -2.60
CA ALA A 60 6.17 -7.59 -1.55
C ALA A 60 5.49 -8.16 -0.30
N LEU A 61 6.18 -8.17 0.84
CA LEU A 61 5.65 -8.63 2.12
C LEU A 61 5.41 -7.43 3.02
N LYS A 62 4.14 -7.03 3.20
CA LYS A 62 3.74 -6.03 4.18
C LYS A 62 3.57 -6.70 5.54
N HIS A 63 4.39 -6.28 6.50
CA HIS A 63 4.34 -6.66 7.90
C HIS A 63 3.73 -5.52 8.70
N VAL A 64 2.65 -5.82 9.42
CA VAL A 64 1.91 -4.84 10.23
C VAL A 64 1.91 -5.29 11.68
N ILE A 65 2.29 -4.40 12.58
CA ILE A 65 2.15 -4.63 14.02
C ILE A 65 0.73 -4.23 14.43
N VAL A 66 -0.01 -5.16 15.03
CA VAL A 66 -1.41 -4.96 15.40
C VAL A 66 -1.49 -4.75 16.91
N HIS A 67 -1.69 -3.49 17.30
CA HIS A 67 -1.66 -3.05 18.70
C HIS A 67 -3.01 -3.21 19.42
N ASP A 68 -4.11 -3.10 18.69
CA ASP A 68 -5.46 -3.12 19.25
C ASP A 68 -6.48 -3.70 18.25
N LYS A 69 -7.75 -3.72 18.67
CA LYS A 69 -8.85 -4.22 17.86
C LYS A 69 -9.11 -3.35 16.62
N GLU A 70 -8.97 -2.04 16.73
CA GLU A 70 -9.19 -1.12 15.60
C GLU A 70 -8.18 -1.37 14.48
N SER A 71 -6.89 -1.50 14.83
CA SER A 71 -5.81 -1.86 13.90
C SER A 71 -6.06 -3.22 13.24
N LEU A 72 -6.58 -4.19 14.00
CA LEU A 72 -6.94 -5.50 13.46
C LEU A 72 -8.09 -5.40 12.45
N ASP A 73 -9.12 -4.61 12.77
CA ASP A 73 -10.29 -4.41 11.91
C ASP A 73 -9.88 -3.72 10.59
N LEU A 74 -8.94 -2.76 10.64
CA LEU A 74 -8.35 -2.12 9.45
C LEU A 74 -7.59 -3.13 8.57
N VAL A 75 -6.74 -3.96 9.17
CA VAL A 75 -6.01 -5.01 8.43
C VAL A 75 -6.97 -6.02 7.80
N GLN A 76 -8.00 -6.46 8.53
CA GLN A 76 -9.01 -7.39 8.00
C GLN A 76 -9.79 -6.77 6.84
N LYS A 77 -10.08 -5.47 6.93
CA LYS A 77 -10.74 -4.73 5.85
C LYS A 77 -9.85 -4.61 4.62
N GLU A 78 -8.57 -4.27 4.80
CA GLU A 78 -7.56 -4.26 3.74
C GLU A 78 -7.51 -5.61 3.02
N ILE A 79 -7.37 -6.71 3.76
CA ILE A 79 -7.38 -8.09 3.20
C ILE A 79 -8.67 -8.37 2.44
N THR A 80 -9.82 -7.99 2.99
CA THR A 80 -11.13 -8.22 2.36
C THR A 80 -11.25 -7.51 1.02
N VAL A 81 -10.88 -6.23 0.97
CA VAL A 81 -10.91 -5.42 -0.26
C VAL A 81 -9.95 -5.98 -1.30
N MET A 82 -8.71 -6.29 -0.93
CA MET A 82 -7.72 -6.85 -1.87
C MET A 82 -8.16 -8.21 -2.43
N ARG A 83 -8.83 -9.04 -1.62
CA ARG A 83 -9.40 -10.32 -2.09
C ARG A 83 -10.55 -10.11 -3.08
N ALA A 84 -11.41 -9.12 -2.85
CA ALA A 84 -12.53 -8.81 -3.74
C ALA A 84 -12.06 -8.27 -5.10
N LEU A 85 -10.95 -7.53 -5.12
CA LEU A 85 -10.36 -6.94 -6.33
C LEU A 85 -9.35 -7.86 -7.04
N LYS A 86 -9.14 -9.07 -6.51
CA LYS A 86 -8.13 -10.01 -7.03
C LYS A 86 -8.37 -10.31 -8.50
N GLY A 87 -7.32 -10.15 -9.32
CA GLY A 87 -7.35 -10.40 -10.75
C GLY A 87 -7.63 -9.16 -11.61
N HIS A 88 -7.95 -8.01 -11.01
CA HIS A 88 -8.05 -6.76 -11.76
C HIS A 88 -6.65 -6.29 -12.21
N PRO A 89 -6.45 -5.93 -13.50
CA PRO A 89 -5.11 -5.65 -14.04
C PRO A 89 -4.43 -4.42 -13.41
N ASN A 90 -5.21 -3.46 -12.92
CA ASN A 90 -4.70 -2.22 -12.30
C ASN A 90 -4.76 -2.21 -10.76
N VAL A 91 -4.89 -3.37 -10.11
CA VAL A 91 -4.85 -3.48 -8.64
C VAL A 91 -3.78 -4.49 -8.23
N VAL A 92 -2.96 -4.14 -7.24
CA VAL A 92 -1.97 -5.08 -6.68
C VAL A 92 -2.67 -6.28 -6.06
N THR A 93 -2.25 -7.47 -6.49
CA THR A 93 -2.81 -8.74 -6.08
C THR A 93 -2.29 -9.17 -4.70
N LEU A 94 -3.22 -9.44 -3.77
CA LEU A 94 -2.91 -10.20 -2.57
C LEU A 94 -2.75 -11.69 -2.91
N VAL A 95 -1.54 -12.21 -2.70
CA VAL A 95 -1.17 -13.60 -2.96
C VAL A 95 -1.58 -14.49 -1.78
N ALA A 96 -1.18 -14.11 -0.58
CA ALA A 96 -1.47 -14.83 0.66
C ALA A 96 -1.46 -13.86 1.85
N HIS A 97 -2.01 -14.28 2.98
CA HIS A 97 -1.91 -13.52 4.24
C HIS A 97 -1.85 -14.46 5.44
N ALA A 98 -1.36 -13.94 6.56
CA ALA A 98 -1.39 -14.59 7.87
C ALA A 98 -1.60 -13.54 8.97
N ILE A 99 -2.35 -13.90 10.00
CA ILE A 99 -2.45 -13.13 11.26
C ILE A 99 -1.91 -14.03 12.36
N LEU A 100 -0.82 -13.61 12.98
CA LEU A 100 -0.06 -14.37 13.96
C LEU A 100 -0.36 -13.83 15.36
N ASP A 101 -0.69 -14.73 16.28
CA ASP A 101 -0.75 -14.40 17.71
C ASP A 101 0.62 -14.62 18.34
N MET A 102 1.22 -13.54 18.82
CA MET A 102 2.57 -13.53 19.38
C MET A 102 2.55 -13.57 20.92
N GLY A 103 1.38 -13.74 21.54
CA GLY A 103 1.16 -13.71 23.00
C GLY A 103 1.26 -12.32 23.63
N ARG A 104 2.13 -11.45 23.09
CA ARG A 104 2.30 -10.03 23.49
C ARG A 104 1.56 -9.03 22.58
N GLY A 105 0.85 -9.53 21.58
CA GLY A 105 0.22 -8.75 20.51
C GLY A 105 -0.03 -9.62 19.28
N ARG A 106 -0.57 -9.02 18.23
CA ARG A 106 -0.76 -9.68 16.93
C ARG A 106 0.12 -9.04 15.89
N GLU A 107 0.53 -9.84 14.92
CA GLU A 107 1.25 -9.38 13.73
C GLU A 107 0.49 -9.86 12.49
N ALA A 108 0.36 -9.02 11.49
CA ALA A 108 -0.24 -9.39 10.22
C ALA A 108 0.79 -9.34 9.10
N LEU A 109 0.72 -10.35 8.23
CA LEU A 109 1.58 -10.52 7.07
C LEU A 109 0.69 -10.56 5.83
N LEU A 110 0.89 -9.63 4.91
CA LEU A 110 0.21 -9.57 3.62
C LEU A 110 1.26 -9.76 2.53
N LEU A 111 1.21 -10.90 1.85
CA LEU A 111 2.09 -11.22 0.74
C LEU A 111 1.41 -10.81 -0.57
N MET A 112 2.05 -9.92 -1.31
CA MET A 112 1.50 -9.28 -2.51
C MET A 112 2.41 -9.52 -3.70
N GLU A 113 1.89 -9.36 -4.92
CA GLU A 113 2.75 -9.31 -6.10
C GLU A 113 3.77 -8.17 -5.98
N PHE A 114 4.99 -8.41 -6.46
CA PHE A 114 6.02 -7.38 -6.48
C PHE A 114 5.91 -6.55 -7.76
N CYS A 115 5.93 -5.23 -7.60
CA CYS A 115 5.99 -4.26 -8.70
C CYS A 115 7.35 -3.55 -8.64
N GLU A 116 7.98 -3.33 -9.79
CA GLU A 116 9.40 -2.93 -9.85
C GLU A 116 9.67 -1.54 -9.32
N ARG A 117 8.73 -0.60 -9.55
CA ARG A 117 8.90 0.82 -9.20
C ARG A 117 7.57 1.47 -8.90
N SER A 118 7.59 2.48 -8.01
CA SER A 118 6.47 3.41 -7.87
C SER A 118 6.49 4.46 -8.98
N LEU A 119 5.36 5.14 -9.20
CA LEU A 119 5.27 6.27 -10.13
C LEU A 119 6.22 7.40 -9.72
N VAL A 120 6.40 7.64 -8.43
CA VAL A 120 7.39 8.60 -7.92
C VAL A 120 8.80 8.21 -8.34
N SER A 121 9.21 6.95 -8.14
CA SER A 121 10.52 6.47 -8.58
C SER A 121 10.69 6.53 -10.10
N ALA A 122 9.63 6.23 -10.86
CA ALA A 122 9.64 6.33 -12.31
C ALA A 122 9.78 7.79 -12.80
N LEU A 123 9.17 8.75 -12.10
CA LEU A 123 9.36 10.18 -12.36
C LEU A 123 10.78 10.64 -12.03
N ASP A 124 11.31 10.25 -10.87
CA ASP A 124 12.64 10.66 -10.42
C ASP A 124 13.76 10.15 -11.35
N THR A 125 13.63 8.92 -11.85
CA THR A 125 14.62 8.30 -12.75
C THR A 125 14.68 8.93 -14.14
N ARG A 126 13.68 9.71 -14.55
CA ARG A 126 13.69 10.42 -15.84
C ARG A 126 14.70 11.57 -15.86
N GLY A 127 15.02 12.19 -14.72
CA GLY A 127 16.04 13.24 -14.64
C GLY A 127 15.88 14.33 -15.72
N THR A 128 16.84 14.42 -16.64
CA THR A 128 16.86 15.39 -17.75
C THR A 128 16.01 14.99 -18.96
N ALA A 129 15.50 13.76 -19.03
CA ALA A 129 14.58 13.31 -20.08
C ALA A 129 13.22 14.02 -20.03
N GLY A 130 12.98 14.81 -18.97
CA GLY A 130 11.81 15.66 -18.83
C GLY A 130 10.55 14.90 -18.41
N PHE A 131 9.43 15.61 -18.50
CA PHE A 131 8.11 15.10 -18.11
C PHE A 131 7.65 13.93 -18.99
N TYR A 132 6.66 13.18 -18.51
CA TYR A 132 5.89 12.29 -19.37
C TYR A 132 5.16 13.11 -20.44
N ASP A 133 5.08 12.57 -21.65
CA ASP A 133 4.19 13.14 -22.67
C ASP A 133 2.72 12.91 -22.29
N GLU A 134 1.81 13.59 -22.98
CA GLU A 134 0.38 13.54 -22.67
C GLU A 134 -0.20 12.12 -22.80
N GLU A 135 0.27 11.34 -23.77
CA GLU A 135 -0.17 9.97 -23.97
C GLU A 135 0.25 9.08 -22.80
N GLN A 136 1.49 9.19 -22.34
CA GLN A 136 2.01 8.50 -21.17
C GLN A 136 1.23 8.88 -19.90
N VAL A 137 0.94 10.17 -19.69
CA VAL A 137 0.13 10.64 -18.56
C VAL A 137 -1.29 10.07 -18.63
N ALA A 138 -1.92 10.10 -19.81
CA ALA A 138 -3.27 9.57 -20.00
C ALA A 138 -3.34 8.06 -19.75
N LEU A 139 -2.32 7.29 -20.15
CA LEU A 139 -2.23 5.85 -19.87
C LEU A 139 -2.14 5.55 -18.37
N ILE A 140 -1.26 6.27 -17.65
CA ILE A 140 -1.15 6.14 -16.19
C ILE A 140 -2.48 6.46 -15.52
N PHE A 141 -3.08 7.61 -15.89
CA PHE A 141 -4.31 8.07 -15.27
C PHE A 141 -5.49 7.13 -15.56
N ARG A 142 -5.61 6.62 -16.79
CA ARG A 142 -6.61 5.60 -17.16
C ARG A 142 -6.50 4.36 -16.28
N ASP A 143 -5.29 3.85 -16.09
CA ASP A 143 -5.06 2.65 -15.28
C ASP A 143 -5.46 2.87 -13.82
N VAL A 144 -5.14 4.05 -13.25
CA VAL A 144 -5.61 4.45 -11.91
C VAL A 144 -7.13 4.56 -11.88
N CYS A 145 -7.76 5.19 -12.87
CA CYS A 145 -9.22 5.30 -12.96
C CYS A 145 -9.90 3.94 -13.03
N ASN A 146 -9.35 2.97 -13.78
CA ASN A 146 -9.88 1.61 -13.84
C ASN A 146 -9.86 0.93 -12.46
N ALA A 147 -8.75 1.07 -11.72
CA ALA A 147 -8.64 0.54 -10.36
C ALA A 147 -9.68 1.16 -9.42
N VAL A 148 -9.80 2.50 -9.44
CA VAL A 148 -10.76 3.24 -8.61
C VAL A 148 -12.20 2.88 -8.98
N PHE A 149 -12.50 2.76 -10.28
CA PHE A 149 -13.81 2.32 -10.76
C PHE A 149 -14.16 0.93 -10.21
N ALA A 150 -13.24 -0.03 -10.27
CA ALA A 150 -13.45 -1.37 -9.72
C ALA A 150 -13.73 -1.37 -8.21
N MET A 151 -13.09 -0.46 -7.44
CA MET A 151 -13.37 -0.25 -6.01
C MET A 151 -14.75 0.36 -5.77
N HIS A 152 -15.12 1.39 -6.55
CA HIS A 152 -16.39 2.07 -6.41
C HIS A 152 -17.59 1.20 -6.82
N CYS A 153 -17.39 0.21 -7.70
CA CYS A 153 -18.40 -0.77 -8.09
C CYS A 153 -18.60 -1.92 -7.08
N GLN A 154 -17.82 -2.00 -6.00
CA GLN A 154 -18.06 -2.98 -4.95
C GLN A 154 -19.40 -2.74 -4.26
N THR A 155 -19.96 -3.76 -3.60
CA THR A 155 -21.18 -3.63 -2.80
C THR A 155 -20.88 -4.03 -1.36
N PRO A 156 -20.80 -3.08 -0.40
CA PRO A 156 -20.92 -1.63 -0.60
C PRO A 156 -19.71 -1.01 -1.35
N PRO A 157 -19.86 0.18 -1.95
CA PRO A 157 -18.75 0.89 -2.60
C PRO A 157 -17.59 1.13 -1.64
N VAL A 158 -16.35 1.00 -2.16
CA VAL A 158 -15.13 1.18 -1.38
C VAL A 158 -14.38 2.41 -1.85
N ALA A 159 -14.15 3.38 -0.97
CA ALA A 159 -13.26 4.51 -1.20
C ALA A 159 -11.83 4.18 -0.74
N HIS A 160 -10.82 4.52 -1.56
CA HIS A 160 -9.41 4.28 -1.22
C HIS A 160 -8.90 5.19 -0.09
N ARG A 161 -9.32 6.46 -0.08
CA ARG A 161 -8.94 7.55 0.84
C ARG A 161 -7.46 7.97 0.87
N ASP A 162 -6.54 7.21 0.29
CA ASP A 162 -5.12 7.62 0.17
C ASP A 162 -4.58 7.50 -1.27
N LEU A 163 -5.28 8.11 -2.25
CA LEU A 163 -4.81 8.14 -3.64
C LEU A 163 -3.71 9.19 -3.79
N LYS A 164 -2.50 8.73 -4.15
CA LYS A 164 -1.30 9.55 -4.39
C LYS A 164 -0.30 8.80 -5.28
N ALA A 165 0.66 9.51 -5.85
CA ALA A 165 1.62 8.92 -6.79
C ALA A 165 2.48 7.80 -6.15
N GLU A 166 2.74 7.87 -4.84
CA GLU A 166 3.46 6.86 -4.08
C GLU A 166 2.75 5.50 -4.09
N ASN A 167 1.42 5.51 -4.19
CA ASN A 167 0.56 4.33 -4.15
C ASN A 167 0.25 3.76 -5.55
N VAL A 168 0.91 4.26 -6.59
CA VAL A 168 0.79 3.78 -7.97
C VAL A 168 2.09 3.08 -8.35
N LEU A 169 2.02 1.78 -8.63
CA LEU A 169 3.18 0.94 -8.92
C LEU A 169 3.16 0.43 -10.36
N LEU A 170 4.33 0.27 -10.98
CA LEU A 170 4.48 -0.33 -12.30
C LEU A 170 4.71 -1.83 -12.16
N GLY A 171 3.75 -2.62 -12.63
CA GLY A 171 3.85 -4.09 -12.68
C GLY A 171 4.84 -4.56 -13.74
N ALA A 172 5.33 -5.79 -13.60
CA ALA A 172 6.20 -6.44 -14.59
C ALA A 172 5.50 -6.71 -15.93
N ASP A 173 4.16 -6.63 -15.96
CA ASP A 173 3.32 -6.67 -17.16
C ASP A 173 3.23 -5.31 -17.89
N GLY A 174 3.86 -4.27 -17.35
CA GLY A 174 3.83 -2.91 -17.89
C GLY A 174 2.57 -2.11 -17.52
N ALA A 175 1.65 -2.68 -16.73
CA ALA A 175 0.45 -1.99 -16.28
C ALA A 175 0.70 -1.20 -14.99
N TRP A 176 0.04 -0.05 -14.83
CA TRP A 176 0.03 0.67 -13.57
C TRP A 176 -1.01 0.08 -12.63
N LYS A 177 -0.61 -0.17 -11.38
CA LYS A 177 -1.40 -0.85 -10.37
C LYS A 177 -1.49 0.00 -9.11
N LEU A 178 -2.70 0.14 -8.59
CA LEU A 178 -2.94 0.79 -7.30
C LEU A 178 -2.61 -0.17 -6.15
N CYS A 179 -1.92 0.35 -5.14
CA CYS A 179 -1.55 -0.37 -3.91
C CYS A 179 -1.96 0.39 -2.65
N ASP A 180 -1.68 -0.22 -1.49
CA ASP A 180 -1.92 0.30 -0.14
C ASP A 180 -3.39 0.58 0.19
N PHE A 181 -4.10 -0.49 0.56
CA PHE A 181 -5.52 -0.45 0.91
C PHE A 181 -5.74 -0.28 2.42
N GLY A 182 -4.73 0.14 3.18
CA GLY A 182 -4.82 0.30 4.64
C GLY A 182 -5.81 1.38 5.10
N SER A 183 -6.09 2.37 4.24
CA SER A 183 -7.01 3.48 4.54
C SER A 183 -8.42 3.29 3.99
N VAL A 184 -8.75 2.15 3.38
CA VAL A 184 -10.04 1.98 2.69
C VAL A 184 -11.26 2.17 3.59
N SER A 185 -12.33 2.74 3.03
CA SER A 185 -13.60 2.90 3.71
C SER A 185 -14.80 2.54 2.85
N THR A 186 -15.86 2.07 3.51
CA THR A 186 -17.19 1.86 2.95
C THR A 186 -18.19 2.86 3.54
N ASN A 187 -17.72 3.74 4.42
CA ASN A 187 -18.52 4.79 5.04
C ASN A 187 -18.80 5.88 4.02
N HIS A 188 -20.08 6.11 3.75
CA HIS A 188 -20.61 7.12 2.84
C HIS A 188 -21.70 7.95 3.53
N LYS A 189 -21.68 7.99 4.87
CA LYS A 189 -22.68 8.70 5.67
C LYS A 189 -22.56 10.21 5.47
N CYS A 190 -23.69 10.87 5.28
CA CYS A 190 -23.80 12.30 5.50
C CYS A 190 -23.98 12.53 7.01
N PHE A 191 -23.07 13.30 7.59
CA PHE A 191 -23.12 13.63 9.01
C PHE A 191 -23.86 14.96 9.20
N ASP A 192 -24.99 14.93 9.89
CA ASP A 192 -25.77 16.14 10.16
C ASP A 192 -25.37 16.80 11.49
N LYS A 193 -24.91 16.00 12.47
CA LYS A 193 -24.56 16.48 13.80
C LYS A 193 -23.08 16.93 13.86
N PRO A 194 -22.78 18.08 14.49
CA PRO A 194 -21.41 18.56 14.64
C PRO A 194 -20.46 17.59 15.35
N GLU A 195 -20.95 16.86 16.36
CA GLU A 195 -20.15 15.87 17.11
C GLU A 195 -19.72 14.71 16.23
N GLU A 196 -20.63 14.18 15.41
CA GLU A 196 -20.34 13.08 14.48
C GLU A 196 -19.38 13.51 13.38
N ARG A 197 -19.51 14.76 12.90
CA ARG A 197 -18.55 15.38 11.97
C ARG A 197 -17.15 15.46 12.57
N GLY A 198 -17.04 15.92 13.82
CA GLY A 198 -15.74 16.04 14.50
C GLY A 198 -15.02 14.70 14.65
N ILE A 199 -15.77 13.64 14.98
CA ILE A 199 -15.20 12.28 15.08
C ILE A 199 -14.71 11.80 13.72
N GLU A 200 -15.50 11.96 12.65
CA GLU A 200 -15.07 11.52 11.31
C GLU A 200 -13.90 12.37 10.79
N GLU A 201 -13.87 13.68 11.06
CA GLU A 201 -12.76 14.55 10.68
C GLU A 201 -11.44 14.06 11.32
N ASP A 202 -11.46 13.66 12.59
CA ASP A 202 -10.29 13.08 13.25
C ASP A 202 -9.86 11.75 12.63
N VAL A 203 -10.81 10.90 12.21
CA VAL A 203 -10.52 9.66 11.48
C VAL A 203 -9.88 9.98 10.12
N ILE A 204 -10.44 10.93 9.36
CA ILE A 204 -9.92 11.33 8.05
C ILE A 204 -8.52 11.92 8.19
N ARG A 205 -8.27 12.75 9.21
CA ARG A 205 -6.94 13.32 9.50
C ARG A 205 -5.89 12.25 9.76
N LYS A 206 -6.25 11.12 10.36
CA LYS A 206 -5.34 9.98 10.62
C LYS A 206 -5.05 9.14 9.38
N HIS A 207 -5.99 9.02 8.46
CA HIS A 207 -5.93 8.04 7.35
C HIS A 207 -5.74 8.64 5.96
N THR A 208 -5.64 9.97 5.83
CA THR A 208 -5.48 10.66 4.53
C THR A 208 -4.22 11.52 4.50
N THR A 209 -3.55 11.54 3.35
CA THR A 209 -2.42 12.45 3.14
C THR A 209 -2.92 13.91 2.98
N PRO A 210 -2.46 14.87 3.81
CA PRO A 210 -3.04 16.23 3.85
C PRO A 210 -3.10 16.97 2.50
N ALA A 211 -2.08 16.79 1.65
CA ALA A 211 -2.01 17.45 0.34
C ALA A 211 -3.01 16.92 -0.71
N TYR A 212 -3.57 15.72 -0.48
CA TYR A 212 -4.53 15.07 -1.37
C TYR A 212 -5.94 15.02 -0.77
N ARG A 213 -6.14 15.71 0.36
CA ARG A 213 -7.41 15.71 1.07
C ARG A 213 -8.44 16.55 0.31
N ALA A 214 -9.62 15.97 0.11
CA ALA A 214 -10.73 16.64 -0.56
C ALA A 214 -11.29 17.78 0.31
N PRO A 215 -11.92 18.82 -0.26
CA PRO A 215 -12.42 19.98 0.49
C PRO A 215 -13.61 19.67 1.41
N GLU A 216 -14.35 18.61 1.15
CA GLU A 216 -15.52 18.19 1.93
C GLU A 216 -15.18 17.46 3.25
N VAL A 217 -13.89 17.21 3.50
CA VAL A 217 -13.39 16.47 4.66
C VAL A 217 -12.48 17.28 5.58
#